data_AF-A0A172QRZ6-F1
#
_entry.id   AF-A0A172QRZ6-F1
#
_cell.length_a   1.000
_cell.length_b   1.000
_cell.length_c   1.000
_cell.angle_alpha   90.00
_cell.angle_beta   90.00
_cell.angle_gamma   90.00
#
_symmetry.space_group_name_H-M   'P 1'
#
loop_
_entity.id
_entity.type
_entity.pdbx_description
1 polymer ?
#
loop_
_entity_poly.entity_id
_entity_poly.type
_entity_poly.pdbx_seq_one_letter_code
_entity_poly.pdbx_strand_id
1 'polypeptide(L)'
;MASRKTKRKNLIQILSLIVAVVLVVIVSVMFQQWWNNRPEPLPQNISIAASAPAGEVEVFPFSLCEPGVECEENDIPTLDVGADEELHLSIPETIHDHDWYLLTIYDDPTANDEFYHTSYDATEATVPGSVDPTQEGGERPRLVVVEISSVMIGQDENGEEAPYTVTWSLSTMSEPEN
;
A
#
# COMPACT_ATOMS: atom_id res chain seq x y z
N MET A 1 10.70 -55.73 -40.37
CA MET A 1 11.86 -54.98 -39.81
C MET A 1 11.54 -53.49 -39.82
N ALA A 2 11.19 -52.89 -38.67
CA ALA A 2 10.96 -51.45 -38.60
C ALA A 2 12.27 -50.71 -38.93
N SER A 3 12.26 -49.93 -40.01
CA SER A 3 13.44 -49.25 -40.54
C SER A 3 14.15 -48.43 -39.46
N ARG A 4 15.45 -48.67 -39.27
CA ARG A 4 16.30 -47.95 -38.30
C ARG A 4 16.23 -46.42 -38.48
N LYS A 5 15.86 -45.93 -39.67
CA LYS A 5 15.60 -44.51 -39.96
C LYS A 5 14.38 -43.95 -39.21
N THR A 6 13.28 -44.69 -39.13
CA THR A 6 12.05 -44.25 -38.45
C THR A 6 12.26 -44.20 -36.93
N LYS A 7 12.98 -45.20 -36.37
CA LYS A 7 13.36 -45.20 -34.95
C LYS A 7 14.22 -43.99 -34.56
N ARG A 8 15.19 -43.60 -35.41
CA ARG A 8 16.03 -42.41 -35.16
C ARG A 8 15.24 -41.10 -35.22
N LYS A 9 14.28 -40.95 -36.14
CA LYS A 9 13.42 -39.75 -36.21
C LYS A 9 12.54 -39.60 -34.97
N ASN A 10 11.88 -40.68 -34.51
CA ASN A 10 11.11 -40.65 -33.27
C ASN A 10 11.99 -40.38 -32.04
N LEU A 11 13.20 -40.94 -31.99
CA LEU A 11 14.13 -40.67 -30.88
C LEU A 11 14.54 -39.19 -30.84
N ILE A 12 14.85 -38.59 -31.99
CA ILE A 12 15.17 -37.16 -32.09
C ILE A 12 13.97 -36.30 -31.66
N GLN A 13 12.76 -36.68 -32.07
CA GLN A 13 11.54 -35.95 -31.72
C GLN A 13 11.21 -36.02 -30.22
N ILE A 14 11.38 -37.18 -29.59
CA ILE A 14 11.21 -37.33 -28.14
C ILE A 14 12.29 -36.53 -27.41
N LEU A 15 13.55 -36.61 -27.85
CA LEU A 15 14.64 -35.85 -27.25
C LEU A 15 14.41 -34.34 -27.37
N SER A 16 13.96 -33.85 -28.53
CA SER A 16 13.65 -32.43 -28.72
C SER A 16 12.49 -31.98 -27.83
N LEU A 17 11.49 -32.83 -27.63
CA LEU A 17 10.36 -32.52 -26.76
C LEU A 17 10.78 -32.46 -25.29
N ILE A 18 11.63 -33.39 -24.85
CA ILE A 18 12.22 -33.35 -23.50
C ILE A 18 13.04 -32.07 -23.31
N VAL A 19 13.90 -31.72 -24.27
CA VAL A 19 14.70 -30.48 -24.20
C VAL A 19 13.81 -29.24 -24.14
N ALA A 20 12.73 -29.19 -24.93
CA ALA A 20 11.78 -28.09 -24.89
C ALA A 20 11.10 -27.98 -23.53
N VAL A 21 10.65 -29.10 -22.94
CA VAL A 21 10.05 -29.11 -21.60
C VAL A 21 11.05 -28.65 -20.54
N VAL A 22 12.30 -29.13 -20.59
CA VAL A 22 13.35 -28.71 -19.66
C VAL A 22 13.61 -27.20 -19.78
N LEU A 23 13.66 -26.66 -21.00
CA LEU A 23 13.81 -25.21 -21.22
C LEU A 23 12.68 -24.41 -20.59
N VAL A 24 11.43 -24.84 -20.76
CA VAL A 24 10.27 -24.16 -20.14
C VAL A 24 10.36 -24.19 -18.62
N VAL A 25 10.76 -25.33 -18.04
CA VAL A 25 10.93 -25.46 -16.58
C VAL A 25 12.04 -24.53 -16.09
N ILE A 26 13.19 -24.46 -16.78
CA ILE A 26 14.29 -23.56 -16.40
C ILE A 26 13.84 -22.10 -16.44
N VAL A 27 13.18 -21.68 -17.52
CA VAL A 27 12.67 -20.30 -17.64
C VAL A 27 11.65 -19.98 -16.54
N SER A 28 10.76 -20.93 -16.23
CA SER A 28 9.77 -20.77 -15.16
C SER A 28 10.42 -20.64 -13.78
N VAL A 29 11.40 -21.50 -13.45
CA VAL A 29 12.12 -21.44 -12.18
C VAL A 29 12.92 -20.15 -12.06
N MET A 30 13.61 -19.72 -13.12
CA MET A 30 14.32 -18.44 -13.13
C MET A 30 13.38 -17.26 -12.93
N PHE A 31 12.20 -17.29 -13.56
CA PHE A 31 11.19 -16.26 -13.40
C PHE A 31 10.63 -16.23 -11.97
N GLN A 32 10.28 -17.40 -11.40
CA GLN A 32 9.80 -17.51 -10.02
C GLN A 32 10.87 -17.05 -9.02
N GLN A 33 12.13 -17.45 -9.21
CA GLN A 33 13.22 -17.06 -8.33
C GLN A 33 13.48 -15.56 -8.38
N TRP A 34 13.44 -14.95 -9.58
CA TRP A 34 13.57 -13.51 -9.72
C TRP A 34 12.38 -12.75 -9.12
N TRP A 35 11.16 -13.26 -9.27
CA TRP A 35 9.96 -12.65 -8.74
C TRP A 35 9.92 -12.73 -7.20
N ASN A 36 10.24 -13.88 -6.63
CA ASN A 36 10.16 -14.12 -5.19
C ASN A 36 11.33 -13.53 -4.40
N ASN A 37 12.47 -13.24 -5.04
CA ASN A 37 13.64 -12.66 -4.38
C ASN A 37 13.72 -11.13 -4.56
N ARG A 38 12.61 -10.47 -4.93
CA ARG A 38 12.60 -9.01 -4.92
C ARG A 38 12.67 -8.55 -3.46
N PRO A 39 13.66 -7.71 -3.09
CA PRO A 39 13.72 -7.16 -1.75
C PRO A 39 12.45 -6.36 -1.51
N GLU A 40 11.87 -6.51 -0.31
CA GLU A 40 10.74 -5.69 0.11
C GLU A 40 11.13 -4.21 0.07
N PRO A 41 10.23 -3.32 -0.36
CA PRO A 41 10.51 -1.90 -0.37
C PRO A 41 10.74 -1.42 1.07
N LEU A 42 11.76 -0.57 1.26
CA LEU A 42 11.93 0.12 2.53
C LEU A 42 10.68 0.98 2.82
N PRO A 43 10.26 1.12 4.09
CA PRO A 43 9.01 1.80 4.42
C PRO A 43 8.88 3.21 3.84
N GLN A 44 9.98 3.94 3.73
CA GLN A 44 10.05 5.29 3.14
C GLN A 44 9.61 5.38 1.67
N ASN A 45 9.64 4.25 0.95
CA ASN A 45 9.30 4.18 -0.48
C ASN A 45 7.90 3.62 -0.73
N ILE A 46 7.13 3.36 0.33
CA ILE A 46 5.80 2.78 0.23
C ILE A 46 4.81 3.94 0.23
N SER A 47 3.99 4.03 -0.81
CA SER A 47 2.95 5.04 -0.93
C SER A 47 1.56 4.41 -0.90
N ILE A 48 0.58 5.20 -0.48
CA ILE A 48 -0.85 4.90 -0.55
C ILE A 48 -1.43 5.74 -1.67
N ALA A 49 -2.32 5.18 -2.50
CA ALA A 49 -3.00 5.97 -3.51
C ALA A 49 -4.32 6.50 -2.93
N ALA A 50 -4.50 7.82 -3.00
CA ALA A 50 -5.69 8.52 -2.55
C ALA A 50 -6.39 9.18 -3.73
N SER A 51 -7.71 9.05 -3.82
CA SER A 51 -8.50 9.60 -4.92
C SER A 51 -9.82 10.20 -4.44
N ALA A 52 -10.21 11.29 -5.07
CA ALA A 52 -11.45 12.04 -4.85
C ALA A 52 -11.87 12.70 -6.17
N PRO A 53 -13.05 13.33 -6.28
CA PRO A 53 -13.44 14.05 -7.49
C PRO A 53 -12.45 15.16 -7.92
N ALA A 54 -11.69 15.72 -6.98
CA ALA A 54 -10.63 16.70 -7.25
C ALA A 54 -9.39 16.11 -7.97
N GLY A 55 -9.13 14.81 -7.83
CA GLY A 55 -7.97 14.16 -8.44
C GLY A 55 -7.48 12.92 -7.69
N GLU A 56 -6.25 12.53 -8.01
CA GLU A 56 -5.55 11.39 -7.40
C GLU A 56 -4.14 11.84 -6.98
N VAL A 57 -3.68 11.37 -5.82
CA VAL A 57 -2.35 11.66 -5.28
C VAL A 57 -1.76 10.41 -4.64
N GLU A 58 -0.45 10.22 -4.82
CA GLU A 58 0.32 9.26 -4.04
C GLU A 58 0.76 9.89 -2.72
N VAL A 59 0.41 9.26 -1.61
CA VAL A 59 0.74 9.71 -0.26
C VAL A 59 1.93 8.90 0.22
N PHE A 60 3.07 9.54 0.41
CA PHE A 60 4.27 8.95 1.02
C PHE A 60 4.22 9.08 2.55
N PRO A 61 5.04 8.33 3.30
CA PRO A 61 5.01 8.40 4.75
C PRO A 61 5.30 9.82 5.25
N PHE A 62 4.40 10.33 6.07
CA PHE A 62 4.60 11.52 6.87
C PHE A 62 5.70 11.30 7.89
N SER A 63 5.71 10.15 8.57
CA SER A 63 6.71 9.88 9.61
C SER A 63 7.16 8.43 9.62
N LEU A 64 8.41 8.20 10.02
CA LEU A 64 9.00 6.88 10.24
C LEU A 64 9.64 6.87 11.63
N CYS A 65 8.89 6.43 12.63
CA CYS A 65 9.30 6.55 14.03
C CYS A 65 9.93 5.26 14.55
N GLU A 66 11.22 5.30 14.85
CA GLU A 66 11.90 4.23 15.57
C GLU A 66 11.64 4.33 17.08
N PRO A 67 11.33 3.21 17.77
CA PRO A 67 11.11 3.22 19.21
C PRO A 67 12.28 3.80 20.01
N GLY A 68 12.04 4.91 20.71
CA GLY A 68 13.02 5.54 21.59
C GLY A 68 13.95 6.55 20.91
N VAL A 69 13.74 6.82 19.62
CA VAL A 69 14.41 7.87 18.84
C VAL A 69 13.42 9.01 18.57
N GLU A 70 13.93 10.23 18.40
CA GLU A 70 13.12 11.36 17.95
C GLU A 70 12.69 11.10 16.50
N CYS A 71 11.40 11.32 16.20
CA CYS A 71 10.83 10.99 14.90
C CYS A 71 10.80 12.24 14.01
N GLU A 72 11.43 12.15 12.85
CA GLU A 72 11.37 13.21 11.83
C GLU A 72 10.06 13.09 11.04
N GLU A 73 9.45 14.24 10.79
CA GLU A 73 8.19 14.40 10.06
C GLU A 73 8.45 15.05 8.68
N ASN A 74 7.79 14.54 7.65
CA ASN A 74 7.82 15.02 6.28
C ASN A 74 6.63 15.93 5.97
N ASP A 75 6.62 16.53 4.78
CA ASP A 75 5.48 17.31 4.32
C ASP A 75 4.24 16.43 4.06
N ILE A 76 3.07 16.96 4.40
CA ILE A 76 1.78 16.30 4.19
C ILE A 76 1.21 16.77 2.82
N PRO A 77 0.92 15.86 1.88
CA PRO A 77 0.22 16.23 0.64
C PRO A 77 -1.23 16.64 0.92
N THR A 78 -1.82 17.37 -0.03
CA THR A 78 -3.22 17.80 0.05
C THR A 78 -4.02 17.29 -1.14
N LEU A 79 -5.23 16.77 -0.88
CA LEU A 79 -6.23 16.43 -1.89
C LEU A 79 -7.61 16.91 -1.40
N ASP A 80 -8.19 17.92 -2.05
CA ASP A 80 -9.48 18.46 -1.63
C ASP A 80 -10.60 17.40 -1.69
N VAL A 81 -11.41 17.34 -0.62
CA VAL A 81 -12.60 16.49 -0.55
C VAL A 81 -13.82 17.33 -0.16
N GLY A 82 -14.81 17.38 -1.04
CA GLY A 82 -16.07 18.06 -0.79
C GLY A 82 -16.88 17.42 0.36
N ALA A 83 -17.76 18.19 1.00
CA ALA A 83 -18.60 17.70 2.10
C ALA A 83 -19.50 16.51 1.69
N ASP A 84 -19.95 16.52 0.43
CA ASP A 84 -20.83 15.51 -0.14
C ASP A 84 -20.06 14.51 -1.02
N GLU A 85 -18.74 14.50 -0.91
CA GLU A 85 -17.83 13.61 -1.65
C GLU A 85 -17.20 12.59 -0.70
N GLU A 86 -16.53 11.61 -1.29
CA GLU A 86 -15.80 10.58 -0.57
C GLU A 86 -14.34 10.58 -1.01
N LEU A 87 -13.46 10.32 -0.04
CA LEU A 87 -12.07 9.99 -0.26
C LEU A 87 -11.94 8.47 -0.37
N HIS A 88 -11.35 7.99 -1.45
CA HIS A 88 -11.04 6.58 -1.63
C HIS A 88 -9.54 6.35 -1.49
N LEU A 89 -9.17 5.42 -0.63
CA LEU A 89 -7.79 5.04 -0.32
C LEU A 89 -7.56 3.61 -0.81
N SER A 90 -6.49 3.42 -1.57
CA SER A 90 -6.02 2.10 -2.01
C SER A 90 -4.77 1.75 -1.22
N ILE A 91 -4.87 0.68 -0.43
CA ILE A 91 -3.81 0.25 0.48
C ILE A 91 -2.95 -0.78 -0.25
N PRO A 92 -1.63 -0.59 -0.36
CA PRO A 92 -0.75 -1.57 -0.99
C PRO A 92 -0.60 -2.84 -0.12
N GLU A 93 -0.24 -3.95 -0.75
CA GLU A 93 -0.02 -5.24 -0.07
C GLU A 93 0.99 -5.14 1.07
N THR A 94 2.03 -4.35 0.89
CA THR A 94 3.05 -4.12 1.90
C THR A 94 2.54 -3.44 3.17
N ILE A 95 1.31 -2.93 3.20
CA ILE A 95 0.64 -2.38 4.39
C ILE A 95 -0.45 -3.34 4.86
N HIS A 96 -1.34 -3.75 3.95
CA HIS A 96 -2.48 -4.57 4.34
C HIS A 96 -2.13 -6.04 4.61
N ASP A 97 -0.90 -6.51 4.38
CA ASP A 97 -0.45 -7.84 4.76
C ASP A 97 -0.14 -7.97 6.27
N HIS A 98 -0.21 -6.87 7.02
CA HIS A 98 -0.10 -6.81 8.47
C HIS A 98 -1.19 -5.92 9.08
N ASP A 99 -1.11 -5.70 10.38
CA ASP A 99 -2.08 -4.90 11.13
C ASP A 99 -1.84 -3.41 10.90
N TRP A 100 -2.90 -2.67 10.56
CA TRP A 100 -2.84 -1.23 10.30
C TRP A 100 -4.06 -0.51 10.87
N TYR A 101 -3.93 0.80 11.05
CA TYR A 101 -4.97 1.68 11.57
C TYR A 101 -5.32 2.76 10.55
N LEU A 102 -6.61 3.11 10.47
CA LEU A 102 -7.12 4.29 9.77
C LEU A 102 -7.66 5.27 10.80
N LEU A 103 -7.04 6.43 10.91
CA LEU A 103 -7.52 7.54 11.75
C LEU A 103 -8.16 8.60 10.86
N THR A 104 -9.41 8.95 11.15
CA THR A 104 -10.12 10.04 10.47
C THR A 104 -10.23 11.24 11.40
N ILE A 105 -9.79 12.40 10.93
CA ILE A 105 -9.77 13.64 11.70
C ILE A 105 -10.66 14.65 11.00
N TYR A 106 -11.72 15.05 11.70
CA TYR A 106 -12.65 16.09 11.31
C TYR A 106 -12.35 17.38 12.08
N ASP A 107 -12.89 18.50 11.60
CA ASP A 107 -12.77 19.81 12.24
C ASP A 107 -13.48 19.87 13.62
N ASP A 108 -14.53 19.07 13.80
CA ASP A 108 -15.08 18.71 15.10
C ASP A 108 -14.42 17.42 15.63
N PRO A 109 -13.59 17.49 16.68
CA PRO A 109 -12.89 16.32 17.21
C PRO A 109 -13.83 15.25 17.79
N THR A 110 -15.09 15.57 18.04
CA THR A 110 -16.09 14.58 18.50
C THR A 110 -16.55 13.64 17.38
N ALA A 111 -16.22 13.97 16.13
CA ALA A 111 -16.50 13.16 14.94
C ALA A 111 -15.31 12.29 14.48
N ASN A 112 -14.15 12.42 15.13
CA ASN A 112 -12.97 11.61 14.80
C ASN A 112 -13.23 10.14 15.14
N ASP A 113 -12.68 9.24 14.32
CA ASP A 113 -12.78 7.80 14.53
C ASP A 113 -11.48 7.09 14.16
N GLU A 114 -11.25 5.92 14.75
CA GLU A 114 -10.09 5.07 14.46
C GLU A 114 -10.57 3.64 14.15
N PHE A 115 -10.16 3.14 12.99
CA PHE A 115 -10.49 1.80 12.53
C PHE A 115 -9.24 0.94 12.54
N TYR A 116 -9.30 -0.19 13.24
CA TYR A 116 -8.24 -1.19 13.26
C TYR A 116 -8.53 -2.31 12.27
N HIS A 117 -7.57 -2.60 11.42
CA HIS A 117 -7.62 -3.67 10.42
C HIS A 117 -6.51 -4.67 10.69
N THR A 118 -6.87 -5.96 10.71
CA THR A 118 -5.88 -7.04 10.77
C THR A 118 -5.30 -7.33 9.39
N SER A 119 -4.21 -8.09 9.35
CA SER A 119 -3.66 -8.66 8.10
C SER A 119 -4.74 -9.20 7.14
N TYR A 120 -4.72 -8.67 5.91
CA TYR A 120 -5.61 -8.93 4.78
C TYR A 120 -7.10 -8.69 5.03
N ASP A 121 -7.48 -7.90 6.05
CA ASP A 121 -8.87 -7.56 6.34
C ASP A 121 -9.47 -6.60 5.29
N ALA A 122 -8.71 -5.57 4.90
CA ALA A 122 -9.13 -4.58 3.92
C ALA A 122 -7.95 -4.11 3.05
N THR A 123 -8.21 -3.94 1.76
CA THR A 123 -7.25 -3.42 0.77
C THR A 123 -7.62 -2.01 0.28
N GLU A 124 -8.77 -1.51 0.70
CA GLU A 124 -9.32 -0.22 0.34
C GLU A 124 -10.08 0.36 1.54
N ALA A 125 -10.14 1.69 1.61
CA ALA A 125 -10.97 2.40 2.58
C ALA A 125 -11.66 3.59 1.91
N THR A 126 -12.90 3.86 2.33
CA THR A 126 -13.68 5.02 1.87
C THR A 126 -14.04 5.87 3.07
N VAL A 127 -13.67 7.16 3.02
CA VAL A 127 -13.90 8.12 4.10
C VAL A 127 -14.81 9.25 3.58
N PRO A 128 -15.94 9.54 4.25
CA PRO A 128 -16.82 10.62 3.82
C PRO A 128 -16.17 11.99 4.13
N GLY A 129 -16.26 12.92 3.19
CA GLY A 129 -15.73 14.28 3.35
C GLY A 129 -16.48 15.13 4.38
N SER A 130 -17.65 14.68 4.83
CA SER A 130 -18.30 15.17 6.06
C SER A 130 -19.28 14.16 6.65
N VAL A 131 -19.46 14.21 7.97
CA VAL A 131 -20.36 13.30 8.71
C VAL A 131 -21.55 14.05 9.31
N ASP A 132 -22.52 13.30 9.83
CA ASP A 132 -23.67 13.88 10.52
C ASP A 132 -23.22 14.55 11.84
N PRO A 133 -23.78 15.72 12.19
CA PRO A 133 -23.44 16.41 13.42
C PRO A 133 -23.86 15.59 14.64
N THR A 134 -23.05 15.63 15.69
CA THR A 134 -23.36 14.98 16.98
C THR A 134 -24.52 15.67 17.72
N GLN A 135 -24.82 16.92 17.37
CA GLN A 135 -25.93 17.71 17.91
C GLN A 135 -26.98 18.01 16.84
N GLU A 136 -28.25 17.91 17.22
CA GLU A 136 -29.38 18.23 16.32
C GLU A 136 -29.30 19.68 15.84
N GLY A 137 -29.25 19.88 14.52
CA GLY A 137 -29.13 21.20 13.89
C GLY A 137 -27.71 21.78 13.87
N GLY A 138 -26.69 21.00 14.27
CA GLY A 138 -25.28 21.38 14.13
C GLY A 138 -24.78 21.38 12.69
N GLU A 139 -23.63 21.99 12.45
CA GLU A 139 -22.92 21.92 11.17
C GLU A 139 -22.29 20.54 10.98
N ARG A 140 -22.29 20.02 9.75
CA ARG A 140 -21.66 18.73 9.41
C ARG A 140 -20.14 18.86 9.52
N PRO A 141 -19.46 18.13 10.42
CA PRO A 141 -18.00 18.17 10.54
C PRO A 141 -17.33 17.81 9.21
N ARG A 142 -16.32 18.58 8.82
CA ARG A 142 -15.56 18.40 7.57
C ARG A 142 -14.31 17.58 7.82
N LEU A 143 -14.02 16.65 6.94
CA LEU A 143 -12.78 15.90 6.96
C LEU A 143 -11.61 16.87 6.76
N VAL A 144 -10.62 16.81 7.65
CA VAL A 144 -9.42 17.67 7.62
C VAL A 144 -8.18 16.85 7.30
N VAL A 145 -8.03 15.71 7.96
CA VAL A 145 -6.88 14.81 7.79
C VAL A 145 -7.35 13.37 7.83
N VAL A 146 -6.70 12.52 7.03
CA VAL A 146 -6.73 11.08 7.21
C VAL A 146 -5.30 10.58 7.42
N GLU A 147 -5.13 9.73 8.42
CA GLU A 147 -3.88 9.03 8.67
C GLU A 147 -4.05 7.54 8.57
N ILE A 148 -3.05 6.89 7.98
CA ILE A 148 -2.87 5.46 8.04
C ILE A 148 -1.60 5.21 8.81
N SER A 149 -1.63 4.29 9.77
CA SER A 149 -0.41 3.93 10.50
C SER A 149 -0.24 2.42 10.60
N SER A 150 1.02 2.01 10.56
CA SER A 150 1.38 0.59 10.56
C SER A 150 2.79 0.36 11.11
N VAL A 151 3.04 -0.82 11.67
CA VAL A 151 4.38 -1.22 12.12
C VAL A 151 5.08 -2.00 11.02
N MET A 152 6.19 -1.47 10.53
CA MET A 152 6.96 -2.04 9.43
C MET A 152 8.42 -2.28 9.82
N ILE A 153 9.11 -3.13 9.05
CA ILE A 153 10.56 -3.32 9.20
C ILE A 153 11.28 -2.42 8.20
N GLY A 154 12.16 -1.55 8.72
CA GLY A 154 13.02 -0.66 7.95
C GLY A 154 14.50 -0.92 8.26
N GLN A 155 15.36 0.04 7.91
CA GLN A 155 16.78 0.01 8.23
C GLN A 155 17.17 1.26 9.03
N ASP A 156 17.94 1.06 10.10
CA ASP A 156 18.48 2.14 10.93
C ASP A 156 19.69 2.84 10.28
N GLU A 157 20.29 3.80 10.99
CA GLU A 157 21.49 4.52 10.53
C GLU A 157 22.71 3.61 10.29
N ASN A 158 22.75 2.43 10.91
CA ASN A 158 23.79 1.43 10.75
C ASN A 158 23.50 0.43 9.62
N GLY A 159 22.32 0.51 9.00
CA GLY A 159 21.82 -0.42 8.00
C GLY A 159 21.32 -1.75 8.59
N GLU A 160 21.03 -1.79 9.90
CA GLU A 160 20.46 -2.93 10.60
C GLU A 160 18.93 -2.87 10.54
N GLU A 161 18.28 -4.04 10.49
CA GLU A 161 16.80 -4.09 10.48
C GLU A 161 16.23 -3.63 11.83
N ALA A 162 15.32 -2.66 11.78
CA ALA A 162 14.65 -2.10 12.95
C ALA A 162 13.15 -1.92 12.70
N PRO A 163 12.30 -2.04 13.75
CA PRO A 163 10.88 -1.76 13.63
C PRO A 163 10.61 -0.25 13.60
N TYR A 164 9.72 0.18 12.72
CA TYR A 164 9.24 1.56 12.62
C TYR A 164 7.73 1.60 12.73
N THR A 165 7.20 2.57 13.47
CA THR A 165 5.82 3.02 13.28
C THR A 165 5.82 4.01 12.12
N VAL A 166 5.16 3.63 11.04
CA VAL A 166 5.09 4.40 9.80
C VAL A 166 3.70 5.01 9.71
N THR A 167 3.64 6.32 9.53
CA THR A 167 2.37 7.04 9.36
C THR A 167 2.34 7.70 7.99
N TRP A 168 1.29 7.48 7.23
CA TRP A 168 0.93 8.24 6.03
C TRP A 168 -0.16 9.22 6.42
N SER A 169 0.03 10.50 6.12
CA SER A 169 -0.96 11.54 6.43
C SER A 169 -1.35 12.27 5.16
N LEU A 170 -2.63 12.60 5.00
CA LEU A 170 -3.19 13.34 3.88
C LEU A 170 -4.10 14.44 4.41
N SER A 171 -3.82 15.68 4.03
CA SER A 171 -4.73 16.81 4.28
C SER A 171 -5.83 16.84 3.22
N THR A 172 -7.07 17.11 3.62
CA THR A 172 -8.23 17.15 2.72
C THR A 172 -8.82 18.55 2.54
N MET A 173 -8.15 19.56 3.11
CA MET A 173 -8.52 20.96 2.98
C MET A 173 -7.34 21.75 2.43
N SER A 174 -7.53 22.39 1.29
CA SER A 174 -6.65 23.48 0.85
C SER A 174 -6.52 24.54 1.93
N GLU A 175 -5.29 24.94 2.28
CA GLU A 175 -5.09 26.14 3.09
C GLU A 175 -5.73 27.33 2.36
N PRO A 176 -6.47 28.21 3.05
CA PRO A 176 -7.00 29.41 2.42
C PRO A 176 -5.82 30.26 1.91
N GLU A 177 -5.79 30.55 0.60
CA GLU A 177 -4.84 31.51 0.04
C GLU A 177 -4.96 32.85 0.78
N ASN A 178 -3.89 33.26 1.49
CA ASN A 178 -3.81 34.54 2.20
C ASN A 178 -3.63 35.73 1.25
#